data_AF-A0A7I8LES3-F1
#
_entry.id   AF-A0A7I8LES3-F1
#
_cell.length_a   1.000
_cell.length_b   1.000
_cell.length_c   1.000
_cell.angle_alpha   90.00
_cell.angle_beta   90.00
_cell.angle_gamma   90.00
#
_symmetry.space_group_name_H-M   'P 1'
#
loop_
_entity.id
_entity.type
_entity.pdbx_description
1 polymer ?
#
loop_
_entity_poly.entity_id
_entity_poly.type
_entity_poly.pdbx_seq_one_letter_code
_entity_poly.pdbx_strand_id
1 'polypeptide(L)'
;MASATASGLRRQPATGPLPAAPVLHRKLGGRRIVQFTRGRRRWDYGGRGGGSGLRVSAYMERNSSSLGGLVSKVIGSLPVVGLVVRILSDEGGVGDDIVDFAEFRRRVGKKCSVNESRAFYEFQERRGRAADPLYVLMCCWLAAVGAGLLKSEEILEGVARLRLSNDIEFEEQNFIAIMTAAKERRAKSKATAPEIPMEIRAEKALEAIYVCCYGQDLIEDKEEVRLLSVMLNAVFPSIGEREIDRIVATTVNEIASGERILSPQPTPLPKEAVDVQMKDLQFLKQWNDQSG
;
A
#
# COMPACT_ATOMS: atom_id res chain seq x y z
N MET A 1 -44.53 71.17 2.21
CA MET A 1 -45.72 71.01 1.34
C MET A 1 -45.59 69.70 0.58
N ALA A 2 -46.63 68.83 0.68
CA ALA A 2 -46.89 67.54 -0.01
C ALA A 2 -45.78 66.46 0.04
N SER A 3 -45.86 65.34 0.78
CA SER A 3 -46.84 64.23 0.84
C SER A 3 -46.97 63.42 -0.45
N ALA A 4 -46.43 62.19 -0.45
CA ALA A 4 -47.02 61.02 -1.12
C ALA A 4 -46.40 59.72 -0.57
N THR A 5 -47.29 58.90 -0.01
CA THR A 5 -47.18 57.52 0.49
C THR A 5 -47.10 56.47 -0.62
N ALA A 6 -46.44 55.32 -0.37
CA ALA A 6 -47.07 53.98 -0.29
C ALA A 6 -46.10 52.81 -0.57
N SER A 7 -46.13 51.84 0.36
CA SER A 7 -46.15 50.37 0.15
C SER A 7 -44.99 49.71 -0.62
N GLY A 8 -44.18 48.80 -0.07
CA GLY A 8 -44.47 47.75 0.90
C GLY A 8 -44.56 46.39 0.18
N LEU A 9 -43.43 45.69 0.01
CA LEU A 9 -43.41 44.26 -0.36
C LEU A 9 -42.24 43.55 0.33
N ARG A 10 -42.61 42.82 1.37
CA ARG A 10 -41.81 41.97 2.25
C ARG A 10 -41.60 40.62 1.55
N ARG A 11 -40.35 40.22 1.28
CA ARG A 11 -40.02 38.85 0.86
C ARG A 11 -39.85 37.97 2.09
N GLN A 12 -40.74 36.99 2.25
CA GLN A 12 -40.60 35.89 3.21
C GLN A 12 -39.81 34.73 2.59
N PRO A 13 -39.16 33.89 3.42
CA PRO A 13 -38.38 32.73 2.99
C PRO A 13 -39.29 31.54 2.62
N ALA A 14 -38.93 30.83 1.55
CA ALA A 14 -39.64 29.63 1.12
C ALA A 14 -39.28 28.43 2.02
N THR A 15 -40.20 28.08 2.91
CA THR A 15 -40.29 26.76 3.55
C THR A 15 -41.41 25.98 2.87
N GLY A 16 -41.07 24.86 2.22
CA GLY A 16 -42.04 23.91 1.65
C GLY A 16 -41.35 22.60 1.27
N PRO A 17 -41.98 21.43 1.51
CA PRO A 17 -41.34 20.11 1.42
C PRO A 17 -41.17 19.62 -0.03
N LEU A 18 -40.07 18.92 -0.28
CA LEU A 18 -39.76 18.28 -1.57
C LEU A 18 -40.68 17.06 -1.82
N PRO A 19 -41.16 16.85 -3.06
CA PRO A 19 -41.98 15.68 -3.41
C PRO A 19 -41.14 14.39 -3.50
N ALA A 20 -41.69 13.30 -2.97
CA ALA A 20 -41.12 11.96 -2.97
C ALA A 20 -41.05 11.35 -4.39
N ALA A 21 -39.93 10.72 -4.71
CA ALA A 21 -39.73 9.96 -5.94
C ALA A 21 -40.42 8.57 -5.85
N PRO A 22 -41.04 8.07 -6.94
CA PRO A 22 -41.69 6.77 -6.93
C PRO A 22 -40.67 5.61 -6.98
N VAL A 23 -40.82 4.69 -6.03
CA VAL A 23 -40.12 3.41 -5.96
C VAL A 23 -40.68 2.46 -7.02
N LEU A 24 -39.89 2.15 -8.04
CA LEU A 24 -40.20 1.10 -9.01
C LEU A 24 -39.57 -0.23 -8.57
N HIS A 25 -40.40 -1.06 -7.93
CA HIS A 25 -40.13 -2.48 -7.72
C HIS A 25 -40.08 -3.21 -9.07
N ARG A 26 -38.90 -3.72 -9.45
CA ARG A 26 -38.79 -4.72 -10.52
C ARG A 26 -38.44 -6.08 -9.94
N LYS A 27 -39.41 -7.00 -10.05
CA LYS A 27 -39.35 -8.42 -9.68
C LYS A 27 -38.09 -9.10 -10.23
N LEU A 28 -37.26 -9.67 -9.36
CA LEU A 28 -36.27 -10.68 -9.71
C LEU A 28 -36.93 -12.06 -9.66
N GLY A 29 -37.30 -12.57 -10.83
CA GLY A 29 -37.62 -13.98 -11.04
C GLY A 29 -36.33 -14.79 -11.12
N GLY A 30 -36.25 -15.89 -10.38
CA GLY A 30 -35.02 -16.64 -10.20
C GLY A 30 -34.65 -17.60 -11.34
N ARG A 31 -33.43 -18.13 -11.25
CA ARG A 31 -33.09 -19.55 -11.38
C ARG A 31 -31.59 -19.75 -11.13
N ARG A 32 -31.28 -20.78 -10.33
CA ARG A 32 -29.95 -21.37 -10.14
C ARG A 32 -29.46 -22.02 -11.45
N ILE A 33 -28.19 -21.80 -11.78
CA ILE A 33 -27.32 -22.71 -12.57
C ILE A 33 -25.93 -22.58 -11.91
N VAL A 34 -25.54 -23.52 -11.04
CA VAL A 34 -24.73 -24.72 -11.32
C VAL A 34 -23.32 -24.39 -11.85
N GLN A 35 -22.36 -24.92 -11.09
CA GLN A 35 -20.91 -25.00 -11.29
C GLN A 35 -20.45 -25.04 -12.76
N PHE A 36 -19.35 -24.33 -13.03
CA PHE A 36 -18.39 -24.76 -14.05
C PHE A 36 -16.97 -24.78 -13.52
N THR A 37 -16.31 -25.87 -13.89
CA THR A 37 -15.02 -26.39 -13.52
C THR A 37 -13.89 -25.80 -14.38
N ARG A 38 -12.67 -25.85 -13.83
CA ARG A 38 -11.37 -26.01 -14.49
C ARG A 38 -11.17 -25.40 -15.88
N GLY A 39 -10.34 -24.35 -15.92
CA GLY A 39 -9.61 -23.93 -17.12
C GLY A 39 -8.16 -23.59 -16.80
N ARG A 40 -7.27 -24.59 -16.83
CA ARG A 40 -5.81 -24.39 -16.93
C ARG A 40 -5.53 -23.55 -18.17
N ARG A 41 -4.88 -22.39 -18.03
CA ARG A 41 -4.07 -21.81 -19.11
C ARG A 41 -2.62 -21.70 -18.63
N ARG A 42 -1.89 -22.72 -19.04
CA ARG A 42 -0.44 -22.84 -19.05
C ARG A 42 0.13 -21.76 -19.98
N TRP A 43 1.02 -20.93 -19.46
CA TRP A 43 1.91 -20.10 -20.27
C TRP A 43 3.33 -20.60 -20.04
N ASP A 44 3.86 -21.30 -21.05
CA ASP A 44 5.26 -21.69 -21.14
C ASP A 44 6.07 -20.44 -21.52
N TYR A 45 6.92 -19.93 -20.62
CA TYR A 45 8.03 -19.07 -21.01
C TYR A 45 9.28 -19.93 -21.14
N GLY A 46 9.50 -20.41 -22.36
CA GLY A 46 10.81 -20.86 -22.81
C GLY A 46 11.68 -19.65 -23.10
N GLY A 47 12.74 -19.48 -22.32
CA GLY A 47 13.77 -18.45 -22.54
C GLY A 47 15.09 -18.92 -21.96
N ARG A 48 15.95 -19.46 -22.82
CA ARG A 48 17.29 -19.96 -22.52
C ARG A 48 18.29 -18.86 -22.91
N GLY A 49 19.19 -18.48 -22.00
CA GLY A 49 20.45 -17.83 -22.40
C GLY A 49 21.01 -16.80 -21.42
N GLY A 50 22.28 -17.01 -21.03
CA GLY A 50 23.24 -15.91 -20.81
C GLY A 50 23.56 -15.59 -19.36
N GLY A 51 24.65 -16.17 -18.83
CA GLY A 51 25.20 -15.79 -17.54
C GLY A 51 25.78 -14.37 -17.53
N SER A 52 25.58 -13.69 -16.42
CA SER A 52 26.45 -12.66 -15.86
C SER A 52 26.04 -12.49 -14.40
N GLY A 53 26.99 -12.66 -13.48
CA GLY A 53 26.75 -12.59 -12.04
C GLY A 53 26.27 -11.20 -11.63
N LEU A 54 24.95 -11.04 -11.53
CA LEU A 54 24.34 -9.88 -10.93
C LEU A 54 24.37 -10.07 -9.40
N ARG A 55 25.13 -9.22 -8.72
CA ARG A 55 25.04 -9.08 -7.26
C ARG A 55 23.57 -8.86 -6.92
N VAL A 56 23.03 -9.80 -6.15
CA VAL A 56 21.65 -9.75 -5.65
C VAL A 56 21.60 -8.64 -4.61
N SER A 57 21.21 -7.45 -5.06
CA SER A 57 20.85 -6.34 -4.19
C SER A 57 19.48 -6.65 -3.58
N ALA A 58 19.49 -7.35 -2.45
CA ALA A 58 18.30 -7.68 -1.67
C ALA A 58 18.16 -6.64 -0.56
N TYR A 59 17.16 -5.77 -0.63
CA TYR A 59 16.72 -4.86 0.43
C TYR A 59 17.79 -3.89 1.04
N MET A 60 19.08 -4.08 0.79
CA MET A 60 20.18 -3.58 1.63
C MET A 60 21.16 -2.63 0.94
N GLU A 61 20.96 -2.28 -0.33
CA GLU A 61 21.97 -1.46 -1.03
C GLU A 61 21.50 -0.01 -1.15
N ARG A 62 21.40 0.65 0.01
CA ARG A 62 21.68 2.09 0.14
C ARG A 62 22.07 2.46 1.58
N ASN A 63 23.36 2.79 1.73
CA ASN A 63 24.06 3.52 2.79
C ASN A 63 23.85 3.15 4.27
N SER A 64 24.83 2.40 4.79
CA SER A 64 25.21 2.28 6.21
C SER A 64 25.67 3.60 6.86
N SER A 65 25.51 4.76 6.22
CA SER A 65 26.00 6.05 6.70
C SER A 65 24.95 6.96 7.37
N SER A 66 23.71 6.50 7.57
CA SER A 66 22.74 7.11 8.52
C SER A 66 22.54 6.27 9.80
N LEU A 67 23.34 5.21 10.00
CA LEU A 67 23.31 4.35 11.20
C LEU A 67 24.22 4.87 12.33
N GLY A 68 24.23 6.19 12.55
CA GLY A 68 24.97 6.84 13.61
C GLY A 68 24.34 6.66 14.99
N GLY A 69 24.28 5.43 15.51
CA GLY A 69 23.93 5.21 16.93
C GLY A 69 23.23 3.90 17.32
N LEU A 70 23.11 2.90 16.44
CA LEU A 70 22.52 1.61 16.82
C LEU A 70 23.61 0.55 17.01
N VAL A 71 24.30 0.64 18.15
CA VAL A 71 25.19 -0.42 18.66
C VAL A 71 24.48 -1.18 19.78
N SER A 72 24.19 -2.44 19.46
CA SER A 72 23.91 -3.60 20.33
C SER A 72 23.88 -3.40 21.85
N LYS A 73 22.68 -3.56 22.43
CA LYS A 73 22.54 -4.07 23.81
C LYS A 73 21.13 -4.63 24.09
N VAL A 74 20.88 -5.86 23.65
CA VAL A 74 19.99 -6.78 24.36
C VAL A 74 20.64 -8.16 24.39
N ILE A 75 21.63 -8.28 25.28
CA ILE A 75 22.06 -9.56 25.86
C ILE A 75 21.37 -9.59 27.23
N GLY A 76 20.43 -10.51 27.42
CA GLY A 76 19.86 -10.80 28.75
C GLY A 76 18.34 -10.76 28.81
N SER A 77 17.74 -11.94 28.69
CA SER A 77 16.45 -12.35 29.28
C SER A 77 15.25 -11.43 29.11
N LEU A 78 14.43 -11.70 28.08
CA LEU A 78 12.97 -11.79 28.17
C LEU A 78 12.43 -12.43 26.88
N PRO A 79 11.48 -13.38 26.95
CA PRO A 79 10.79 -13.88 25.77
C PRO A 79 9.78 -12.84 25.27
N VAL A 80 10.27 -11.70 24.75
CA VAL A 80 9.47 -10.73 23.97
C VAL A 80 9.27 -11.22 22.53
N VAL A 81 9.78 -12.41 22.22
CA VAL A 81 9.62 -13.13 20.96
C VAL A 81 8.16 -13.58 20.74
N GLY A 82 7.32 -13.68 21.78
CA GLY A 82 5.99 -14.31 21.67
C GLY A 82 4.89 -13.53 20.92
N LEU A 83 4.98 -12.20 20.79
CA LEU A 83 3.92 -11.41 20.15
C LEU A 83 4.15 -11.17 18.65
N VAL A 84 5.41 -11.08 18.25
CA VAL A 84 5.87 -10.96 16.86
C VAL A 84 5.84 -12.30 16.16
N VAL A 85 6.29 -13.36 16.83
CA VAL A 85 6.10 -14.74 16.38
C VAL A 85 4.60 -14.95 16.15
N ARG A 86 3.69 -14.70 17.08
CA ARG A 86 2.26 -14.89 16.77
C ARG A 86 1.66 -14.05 15.61
N ILE A 87 2.28 -12.94 15.19
CA ILE A 87 1.87 -12.21 13.97
C ILE A 87 2.60 -12.76 12.71
N LEU A 88 3.87 -13.15 12.82
CA LEU A 88 4.82 -13.40 11.72
C LEU A 88 5.61 -14.74 11.76
N SER A 89 5.39 -15.58 12.77
CA SER A 89 6.02 -16.88 13.02
C SER A 89 5.04 -17.77 13.83
N ASP A 90 4.42 -18.76 13.25
CA ASP A 90 5.08 -19.71 12.40
C ASP A 90 4.46 -19.65 11.01
N GLU A 91 5.31 -19.83 9.99
CA GLU A 91 4.93 -20.55 8.76
C GLU A 91 3.47 -20.34 8.37
N GLY A 92 3.19 -19.18 7.78
CA GLY A 92 1.85 -18.60 7.70
C GLY A 92 0.73 -19.60 7.37
N GLY A 93 -0.44 -19.32 7.95
CA GLY A 93 -1.72 -19.98 7.67
C GLY A 93 -1.67 -21.46 7.27
N VAL A 94 -1.77 -22.38 8.24
CA VAL A 94 -1.99 -23.83 7.98
C VAL A 94 -1.09 -24.40 6.86
N GLY A 95 0.21 -24.50 7.11
CA GLY A 95 1.12 -25.33 6.29
C GLY A 95 2.19 -24.58 5.50
N ASP A 96 2.97 -23.72 6.15
CA ASP A 96 4.08 -22.98 5.52
C ASP A 96 3.60 -22.10 4.34
N ASP A 97 2.42 -21.49 4.43
CA ASP A 97 1.92 -20.55 3.43
C ASP A 97 2.28 -19.10 3.80
N ILE A 98 2.30 -18.20 2.81
CA ILE A 98 2.50 -16.78 3.07
C ILE A 98 1.21 -16.26 3.76
N VAL A 99 1.35 -15.47 4.83
CA VAL A 99 0.19 -14.83 5.47
C VAL A 99 -0.46 -13.89 4.45
N ASP A 100 -1.67 -14.21 4.01
CA ASP A 100 -2.43 -13.37 3.08
C ASP A 100 -2.82 -12.04 3.73
N PHE A 101 -3.22 -11.07 2.89
CA PHE A 101 -3.53 -9.73 3.36
C PHE A 101 -4.80 -9.70 4.21
N ALA A 102 -5.80 -10.54 3.92
CA ALA A 102 -7.03 -10.63 4.70
C ALA A 102 -6.75 -11.10 6.14
N GLU A 103 -5.91 -12.10 6.30
CA GLU A 103 -5.47 -12.64 7.58
C GLU A 103 -4.62 -11.64 8.34
N PHE A 104 -3.71 -10.95 7.66
CA PHE A 104 -2.93 -9.86 8.24
C PHE A 104 -3.84 -8.77 8.81
N ARG A 105 -4.79 -8.27 8.02
CA ARG A 105 -5.77 -7.25 8.46
C ARG A 105 -6.59 -7.73 9.65
N ARG A 106 -7.05 -8.99 9.63
CA ARG A 106 -7.79 -9.60 10.73
C ARG A 106 -6.97 -9.61 12.02
N ARG A 107 -5.68 -9.96 11.94
CA ARG A 107 -4.77 -9.99 13.10
C ARG A 107 -4.49 -8.60 13.66
N VAL A 108 -4.26 -7.62 12.79
CA VAL A 108 -4.08 -6.21 13.21
C VAL A 108 -5.36 -5.70 13.85
N GLY A 109 -6.50 -5.82 13.17
CA GLY A 109 -7.80 -5.33 13.68
C GLY A 109 -8.22 -5.95 15.01
N LYS A 110 -7.88 -7.23 15.27
CA LYS A 110 -8.16 -7.88 16.56
C LYS A 110 -7.34 -7.31 17.72
N LYS A 111 -6.14 -6.77 17.44
CA LYS A 111 -5.21 -6.24 18.45
C LYS A 111 -5.29 -4.73 18.60
N CYS A 112 -5.81 -4.04 17.59
CA CYS A 112 -5.96 -2.59 17.56
C CYS A 112 -6.96 -2.13 18.63
N SER A 113 -6.55 -1.17 19.45
CA SER A 113 -7.45 -0.42 20.32
C SER A 113 -8.37 0.50 19.53
N VAL A 114 -9.38 1.06 20.19
CA VAL A 114 -10.29 2.04 19.58
C VAL A 114 -9.54 3.28 19.11
N ASN A 115 -8.56 3.75 19.89
CA ASN A 115 -7.78 4.94 19.55
C ASN A 115 -6.84 4.68 18.37
N GLU A 116 -6.18 3.52 18.33
CA GLU A 116 -5.33 3.13 17.20
C GLU A 116 -6.16 2.94 15.93
N SER A 117 -7.34 2.31 16.04
CA SER A 117 -8.26 2.14 14.90
C SER A 117 -8.75 3.49 14.38
N ARG A 118 -9.04 4.44 15.28
CA ARG A 118 -9.45 5.80 14.92
C ARG A 118 -8.35 6.54 14.15
N ALA A 119 -7.08 6.33 14.48
CA ALA A 119 -5.97 6.99 13.81
C ALA A 119 -5.95 6.74 12.29
N PHE A 120 -6.30 5.52 11.85
CA PHE A 120 -6.40 5.21 10.41
C PHE A 120 -7.48 6.04 9.70
N TYR A 121 -8.65 6.22 10.31
CA TYR A 121 -9.74 7.00 9.73
C TYR A 121 -9.47 8.50 9.81
N GLU A 122 -8.89 8.97 10.90
CA GLU A 122 -8.44 10.37 11.04
C GLU A 122 -7.36 10.72 10.00
N PHE A 123 -6.49 9.78 9.66
CA PHE A 123 -5.51 9.95 8.59
C PHE A 123 -6.20 10.02 7.22
N GLN A 124 -7.19 9.16 6.98
CA GLN A 124 -8.02 9.20 5.77
C GLN A 124 -8.80 10.51 5.63
N GLU A 125 -9.35 11.05 6.71
CA GLU A 125 -10.08 12.33 6.70
C GLU A 125 -9.19 13.50 6.24
N ARG A 126 -7.90 13.46 6.56
CA ARG A 126 -6.93 14.51 6.20
C ARG A 126 -6.44 14.40 4.76
N ARG A 127 -6.09 13.19 4.31
CA ARG A 127 -5.45 12.96 2.99
C ARG A 127 -6.43 12.44 1.93
N GLY A 128 -7.68 12.17 2.30
CA GLY A 128 -8.71 11.63 1.42
C GLY A 128 -8.46 10.17 1.02
N ARG A 129 -8.90 9.82 -0.19
CA ARG A 129 -8.89 8.43 -0.69
C ARG A 129 -7.49 7.79 -0.72
N ALA A 130 -6.44 8.57 -0.95
CA ALA A 130 -5.07 8.05 -1.01
C ALA A 130 -4.59 7.48 0.34
N ALA A 131 -5.23 7.87 1.45
CA ALA A 131 -4.97 7.36 2.79
C ALA A 131 -6.07 6.42 3.29
N ASP A 132 -6.72 5.68 2.38
CA ASP A 132 -7.62 4.60 2.79
C ASP A 132 -6.89 3.65 3.76
N PRO A 133 -7.50 3.28 4.91
CA PRO A 133 -6.89 2.36 5.86
C PRO A 133 -6.37 1.07 5.22
N LEU A 134 -7.03 0.57 4.17
CA LEU A 134 -6.57 -0.63 3.45
C LEU A 134 -5.25 -0.41 2.72
N TYR A 135 -4.99 0.80 2.18
CA TYR A 135 -3.73 1.11 1.50
C TYR A 135 -2.58 1.20 2.52
N VAL A 136 -2.83 1.82 3.67
CA VAL A 136 -1.87 1.86 4.78
C VAL A 136 -1.55 0.44 5.27
N LEU A 137 -2.58 -0.38 5.49
CA LEU A 137 -2.39 -1.77 5.92
C LEU A 137 -1.69 -2.62 4.86
N MET A 138 -1.92 -2.37 3.57
CA MET A 138 -1.22 -3.04 2.47
C MET A 138 0.28 -2.72 2.50
N CYS A 139 0.66 -1.45 2.65
CA CYS A 139 2.05 -1.03 2.79
C CYS A 139 2.74 -1.72 3.98
N CYS A 140 2.05 -1.76 5.11
CA CYS A 140 2.48 -2.46 6.32
C CYS A 140 2.63 -3.98 6.13
N TRP A 141 1.68 -4.62 5.45
CA TRP A 141 1.73 -6.07 5.17
C TRP A 141 2.91 -6.42 4.27
N LEU A 142 3.15 -5.67 3.20
CA LEU A 142 4.28 -5.89 2.29
C LEU A 142 5.62 -5.77 3.01
N ALA A 143 5.75 -4.78 3.90
CA ALA A 143 6.96 -4.59 4.67
C ALA A 143 7.13 -5.66 5.78
N ALA A 144 6.03 -6.07 6.43
CA ALA A 144 6.07 -7.05 7.52
C ALA A 144 6.30 -8.48 7.02
N VAL A 145 5.58 -8.89 5.98
CA VAL A 145 5.55 -10.27 5.44
C VAL A 145 6.45 -10.43 4.23
N GLY A 146 6.49 -9.42 3.35
CA GLY A 146 7.34 -9.42 2.17
C GLY A 146 8.82 -9.16 2.48
N ALA A 147 9.18 -8.84 3.72
CA ALA A 147 10.57 -8.72 4.18
C ALA A 147 11.39 -9.94 3.74
N GLY A 148 12.42 -9.66 2.93
CA GLY A 148 13.26 -10.69 2.36
C GLY A 148 12.67 -11.34 1.12
N LEU A 149 11.37 -11.44 0.90
CA LEU A 149 10.78 -12.02 -0.31
C LEU A 149 10.70 -11.02 -1.47
N LEU A 150 10.45 -9.76 -1.16
CA LEU A 150 10.34 -8.65 -2.10
C LEU A 150 11.56 -7.74 -2.05
N LYS A 151 11.92 -7.17 -3.19
CA LYS A 151 12.87 -6.05 -3.24
C LYS A 151 12.19 -4.76 -2.78
N SER A 152 12.99 -3.78 -2.33
CA SER A 152 12.45 -2.48 -1.94
C SER A 152 11.79 -1.77 -3.14
N GLU A 153 12.41 -1.86 -4.31
CA GLU A 153 11.89 -1.27 -5.54
C GLU A 153 10.55 -1.88 -5.94
N GLU A 154 10.40 -3.20 -5.82
CA GLU A 154 9.15 -3.91 -6.12
C GLU A 154 8.01 -3.45 -5.20
N ILE A 155 8.30 -3.22 -3.92
CA ILE A 155 7.33 -2.67 -2.97
C ILE A 155 6.95 -1.24 -3.37
N LEU A 156 7.93 -0.34 -3.53
CA LEU A 156 7.67 1.08 -3.81
C LEU A 156 6.96 1.27 -5.16
N GLU A 157 7.35 0.55 -6.20
CA GLU A 157 6.66 0.58 -7.50
C GLU A 157 5.23 0.06 -7.41
N GLY A 158 5.00 -1.03 -6.69
CA GLY A 158 3.65 -1.60 -6.58
C GLY A 158 2.71 -0.72 -5.76
N VAL A 159 3.17 -0.12 -4.66
CA VAL A 159 2.32 0.82 -3.89
C VAL A 159 2.11 2.16 -4.62
N ALA A 160 3.07 2.58 -5.47
CA ALA A 160 2.88 3.70 -6.39
C ALA A 160 1.81 3.40 -7.44
N ARG A 161 1.79 2.18 -8.00
CA ARG A 161 0.72 1.74 -8.91
C ARG A 161 -0.62 1.66 -8.19
N LEU A 162 -0.66 1.12 -6.97
CA LEU A 162 -1.88 1.03 -6.16
C LEU A 162 -2.53 2.40 -5.97
N ARG A 163 -1.73 3.44 -5.67
CA ARG A 163 -2.21 4.82 -5.57
C ARG A 163 -2.94 5.29 -6.83
N LEU A 164 -2.48 4.89 -8.01
CA LEU A 164 -3.03 5.30 -9.29
C LEU A 164 -4.24 4.44 -9.70
N SER A 165 -4.09 3.12 -9.65
CA SER A 165 -5.12 2.16 -10.08
C SER A 165 -6.29 2.09 -9.10
N ASN A 166 -6.02 2.30 -7.80
CA ASN A 166 -6.92 2.03 -6.69
C ASN A 166 -7.41 0.57 -6.63
N ASP A 167 -6.73 -0.35 -7.31
CA ASP A 167 -7.08 -1.76 -7.41
C ASP A 167 -6.22 -2.60 -6.45
N ILE A 168 -6.71 -2.71 -5.22
CA ILE A 168 -6.01 -3.43 -4.15
C ILE A 168 -5.98 -4.94 -4.38
N GLU A 169 -7.03 -5.49 -5.01
CA GLU A 169 -7.18 -6.92 -5.25
C GLU A 169 -6.17 -7.40 -6.29
N PHE A 170 -5.99 -6.61 -7.35
CA PHE A 170 -4.97 -6.86 -8.37
C PHE A 170 -3.55 -6.80 -7.77
N GLU A 171 -3.22 -5.76 -7.00
CA GLU A 171 -1.88 -5.64 -6.43
C GLU A 171 -1.61 -6.70 -5.36
N GLU A 172 -2.61 -7.08 -4.55
CA GLU A 172 -2.49 -8.21 -3.63
C GLU A 172 -2.09 -9.50 -4.36
N GLN A 173 -2.82 -9.85 -5.43
CA GLN A 173 -2.53 -11.03 -6.23
C GLN A 173 -1.13 -10.99 -6.86
N ASN A 174 -0.74 -9.82 -7.37
CA ASN A 174 0.58 -9.60 -7.95
C ASN A 174 1.70 -9.82 -6.90
N PHE A 175 1.57 -9.23 -5.71
CA PHE A 175 2.55 -9.39 -4.65
C PHE A 175 2.61 -10.82 -4.12
N ILE A 176 1.47 -11.51 -3.97
CA ILE A 176 1.44 -12.94 -3.60
C ILE A 176 2.21 -13.77 -4.63
N ALA A 177 1.99 -13.53 -5.93
CA ALA A 177 2.69 -14.25 -6.99
C ALA A 177 4.21 -14.05 -6.92
N ILE A 178 4.67 -12.80 -6.74
CA ILE A 178 6.11 -12.48 -6.63
C ILE A 178 6.71 -13.13 -5.38
N MET A 179 6.06 -13.00 -4.22
CA MET A 179 6.53 -13.58 -2.95
C MET A 179 6.58 -15.11 -3.02
N THR A 180 5.58 -15.75 -3.62
CA THR A 180 5.52 -17.20 -3.80
C THR A 180 6.67 -17.68 -4.69
N ALA A 181 6.89 -17.01 -5.83
CA ALA A 181 7.99 -17.31 -6.72
C ALA A 181 9.36 -17.11 -6.02
N ALA A 182 9.51 -16.08 -5.19
CA ALA A 182 10.72 -15.85 -4.40
C ALA A 182 10.95 -16.97 -3.37
N LYS A 183 9.88 -17.40 -2.68
CA LYS A 183 9.92 -18.51 -1.73
C LYS A 183 10.32 -19.82 -2.40
N GLU A 184 9.71 -20.15 -3.54
CA GLU A 184 10.07 -21.34 -4.32
C GLU A 184 11.53 -21.32 -4.80
N ARG A 185 12.03 -20.16 -5.26
CA ARG A 185 13.44 -20.01 -5.67
C ARG A 185 14.38 -20.27 -4.50
N ARG A 186 14.04 -19.79 -3.30
CA ARG A 186 14.82 -20.06 -2.08
C ARG A 186 14.80 -21.53 -1.68
N ALA A 187 13.63 -22.16 -1.71
CA ALA A 187 13.49 -23.58 -1.40
C ALA A 187 14.37 -24.43 -2.33
N LYS A 188 14.40 -24.10 -3.62
CA LYS A 188 15.27 -24.76 -4.61
C LYS A 188 16.76 -24.56 -4.33
N SER A 189 17.17 -23.36 -3.90
CA SER A 189 18.57 -23.05 -3.62
C SER A 189 19.04 -23.43 -2.21
N LYS A 190 18.13 -23.89 -1.33
CA LYS A 190 18.37 -24.11 0.11
C LYS A 190 19.00 -22.90 0.81
N ALA A 191 18.73 -21.70 0.31
CA ALA A 191 19.24 -20.47 0.88
C ALA A 191 18.42 -20.10 2.12
N THR A 192 19.11 -19.76 3.21
CA THR A 192 18.48 -19.25 4.43
C THR A 192 17.76 -17.93 4.14
N ALA A 193 16.57 -17.75 4.72
CA ALA A 193 15.86 -16.49 4.63
C ALA A 193 16.64 -15.39 5.39
N PRO A 194 16.76 -14.18 4.84
CA PRO A 194 17.41 -13.08 5.55
C PRO A 194 16.57 -12.71 6.78
N GLU A 195 17.21 -12.67 7.94
CA GLU A 195 16.59 -12.19 9.17
C GLU A 195 16.63 -10.66 9.18
N ILE A 196 15.52 -10.03 8.79
CA ILE A 196 15.40 -8.57 8.75
C ILE A 196 14.76 -8.10 10.08
N PRO A 197 15.43 -7.21 10.83
CA PRO A 197 14.92 -6.62 12.08
C PRO A 197 13.58 -5.91 11.89
N MET A 198 12.80 -5.79 12.96
CA MET A 198 11.44 -5.24 12.85
C MET A 198 11.44 -3.74 12.57
N GLU A 199 12.40 -3.02 13.12
CA GLU A 199 12.62 -1.58 12.96
C GLU A 199 12.78 -1.24 11.47
N ILE A 200 13.57 -2.05 10.79
CA ILE A 200 13.84 -1.95 9.36
C ILE A 200 12.56 -2.23 8.53
N ARG A 201 11.74 -3.20 8.95
CA ARG A 201 10.42 -3.43 8.33
C ARG A 201 9.47 -2.25 8.53
N ALA A 202 9.40 -1.69 9.73
CA ALA A 202 8.56 -0.53 10.02
C ALA A 202 9.00 0.71 9.25
N GLU A 203 10.30 0.95 9.13
CA GLU A 203 10.85 2.02 8.29
C GLU A 203 10.43 1.84 6.82
N LYS A 204 10.52 0.62 6.28
CA LYS A 204 10.04 0.36 4.90
C LYS A 204 8.53 0.54 4.76
N ALA A 205 7.75 0.17 5.77
CA ALA A 205 6.31 0.41 5.77
C ALA A 205 6.02 1.91 5.68
N LEU A 206 6.76 2.73 6.43
CA LEU A 206 6.65 4.18 6.40
C LEU A 206 7.01 4.74 5.02
N GLU A 207 8.09 4.30 4.39
CA GLU A 207 8.45 4.71 3.03
C GLU A 207 7.36 4.34 2.01
N ALA A 208 6.81 3.13 2.12
CA ALA A 208 5.72 2.69 1.26
C ALA A 208 4.45 3.52 1.48
N ILE A 209 4.12 3.89 2.73
CA ILE A 209 3.03 4.81 3.06
C ILE A 209 3.29 6.19 2.44
N TYR A 210 4.53 6.69 2.49
CA TYR A 210 4.89 7.94 1.82
C TYR A 210 4.58 7.88 0.32
N VAL A 211 5.08 6.87 -0.37
CA VAL A 211 4.84 6.72 -1.82
C VAL A 211 3.35 6.52 -2.13
N CYS A 212 2.62 5.74 -1.33
CA CYS A 212 1.23 5.39 -1.59
C CYS A 212 0.25 6.52 -1.23
N CYS A 213 0.42 7.14 -0.06
CA CYS A 213 -0.53 8.09 0.50
C CYS A 213 -0.14 9.56 0.26
N TYR A 214 1.15 9.84 0.04
CA TYR A 214 1.65 11.20 -0.21
C TYR A 214 2.13 11.38 -1.65
N GLY A 215 2.64 10.34 -2.29
CA GLY A 215 3.23 10.45 -3.63
C GLY A 215 4.51 11.28 -3.57
N GLN A 216 4.40 12.58 -3.87
CA GLN A 216 5.50 13.55 -3.78
C GLN A 216 5.25 14.66 -2.75
N ASP A 217 4.07 14.66 -2.11
CA ASP A 217 3.72 15.68 -1.14
C ASP A 217 4.50 15.50 0.16
N LEU A 218 4.82 16.62 0.82
CA LEU A 218 5.41 16.61 2.15
C LEU A 218 4.34 16.51 3.24
N ILE A 219 4.75 16.16 4.45
CA ILE A 219 3.90 16.24 5.63
C ILE A 219 3.95 17.67 6.16
N GLU A 220 2.79 18.33 6.21
CA GLU A 220 2.67 19.70 6.71
C GLU A 220 2.07 19.75 8.12
N ASP A 221 1.24 18.76 8.48
CA ASP A 221 0.52 18.69 9.76
C ASP A 221 1.25 17.81 10.77
N LYS A 222 1.55 18.36 11.96
CA LYS A 222 2.13 17.59 13.08
C LYS A 222 1.22 16.46 13.55
N GLU A 223 -0.10 16.60 13.37
CA GLU A 223 -1.04 15.54 13.71
C GLU A 223 -0.90 14.36 12.74
N GLU A 224 -0.57 14.57 11.46
CA GLU A 224 -0.28 13.46 10.53
C GLU A 224 0.94 12.64 10.98
N VAL A 225 2.00 13.30 11.46
CA VAL A 225 3.18 12.63 12.03
C VAL A 225 2.80 11.77 13.24
N ARG A 226 1.92 12.30 14.10
CA ARG A 226 1.41 11.57 15.27
C ARG A 226 0.57 10.37 14.85
N LEU A 227 -0.33 10.54 13.88
CA LEU A 227 -1.18 9.48 13.35
C LEU A 227 -0.35 8.34 12.73
N LEU A 228 0.70 8.68 11.96
CA LEU A 228 1.65 7.69 11.42
C LEU A 228 2.31 6.87 12.53
N SER A 229 2.72 7.52 13.62
CA SER A 229 3.35 6.86 14.76
C SER A 229 2.38 5.90 15.46
N VAL A 230 1.13 6.34 15.69
CA VAL A 230 0.08 5.48 16.27
C VAL A 230 -0.23 4.28 15.37
N MET A 231 -0.41 4.49 14.06
CA MET A 231 -0.71 3.41 13.10
C MET A 231 0.43 2.39 13.01
N LEU A 232 1.69 2.84 12.92
CA LEU A 232 2.85 1.96 12.87
C LEU A 232 3.05 1.20 14.18
N ASN A 233 2.84 1.83 15.33
CA ASN A 233 2.92 1.15 16.62
C ASN A 233 1.82 0.07 16.77
N ALA A 234 0.62 0.32 16.23
CA ALA A 234 -0.46 -0.68 16.23
C ALA A 234 -0.10 -1.93 15.40
N VAL A 235 0.63 -1.75 14.30
CA VAL A 235 1.06 -2.84 13.41
C VAL A 235 2.34 -3.53 13.91
N PHE A 236 3.28 -2.76 14.44
CA PHE A 236 4.61 -3.21 14.87
C PHE A 236 4.84 -2.99 16.38
N PRO A 237 3.97 -3.54 17.25
CA PRO A 237 3.97 -3.20 18.68
C PRO A 237 5.25 -3.65 19.43
N SER A 238 6.06 -4.52 18.82
CA SER A 238 7.30 -5.02 19.42
C SER A 238 8.45 -4.03 19.39
N ILE A 239 8.41 -3.06 18.48
CA ILE A 239 9.42 -2.01 18.38
C ILE A 239 9.31 -1.06 19.58
N GLY A 240 8.07 -0.80 20.01
CA GLY A 240 7.74 0.12 21.08
C GLY A 240 7.60 1.56 20.59
N GLU A 241 6.73 2.31 21.28
CA GLU A 241 6.29 3.65 20.90
C GLU A 241 7.46 4.63 20.68
N ARG A 242 8.43 4.66 21.59
CA ARG A 242 9.58 5.59 21.50
C ARG A 242 10.43 5.39 20.24
N GLU A 243 10.65 4.14 19.84
CA GLU A 243 11.47 3.87 18.67
C GLU A 243 10.67 4.07 17.38
N ILE A 244 9.36 3.79 17.39
CA ILE A 244 8.45 4.19 16.29
C ILE A 244 8.46 5.71 16.09
N ASP A 245 8.28 6.50 17.16
CA ASP A 245 8.29 7.96 17.10
C ASP A 245 9.61 8.47 16.50
N ARG A 246 10.74 7.85 16.90
CA ARG A 246 12.07 8.17 16.37
C ARG A 246 12.17 7.86 14.87
N ILE A 247 11.76 6.67 14.45
CA ILE A 247 11.77 6.24 13.04
C ILE A 247 10.94 7.22 12.19
N VAL A 248 9.73 7.54 12.65
CA VAL A 248 8.84 8.48 11.96
C VAL A 248 9.50 9.86 11.88
N ALA A 249 9.92 10.44 12.99
CA ALA A 249 10.53 11.78 13.00
C ALA A 249 11.78 11.86 12.12
N THR A 250 12.64 10.85 12.15
CA THR A 250 13.86 10.79 11.33
C THR A 250 13.51 10.74 9.84
N THR A 251 12.62 9.83 9.45
CA THR A 251 12.23 9.64 8.05
C THR A 251 11.53 10.88 7.48
N VAL A 252 10.65 11.51 8.27
CA VAL A 252 9.94 12.74 7.89
C VAL A 252 10.94 13.87 7.62
N ASN A 253 11.94 14.03 8.50
CA ASN A 253 12.97 15.06 8.36
C ASN A 253 13.89 14.80 7.15
N GLU A 254 14.29 13.55 6.93
CA GLU A 254 15.13 13.18 5.77
C GLU A 254 14.39 13.37 4.44
N ILE A 255 13.09 13.14 4.39
CA ILE A 255 12.27 13.41 3.19
C ILE A 255 12.10 14.91 2.98
N ALA A 256 11.78 15.66 4.03
CA ALA A 256 11.58 17.11 3.96
C ALA A 256 12.86 17.86 3.55
N SER A 257 14.03 17.38 3.97
CA SER A 257 15.34 17.92 3.58
C SER A 257 15.79 17.48 2.18
N GLY A 258 15.13 16.50 1.57
CA GLY A 258 15.51 15.92 0.28
C GLY A 258 16.70 14.94 0.37
N GLU A 259 17.17 14.61 1.56
CA GLU A 259 18.20 13.58 1.79
C GLU A 259 17.71 12.18 1.40
N ARG A 260 16.40 11.94 1.55
CA ARG A 260 15.74 10.68 1.18
C ARG A 260 14.76 10.89 0.03
N ILE A 261 15.14 10.39 -1.15
CA ILE A 261 14.30 10.42 -2.36
C ILE A 261 13.57 9.08 -2.50
N LEU A 262 12.25 9.10 -2.35
CA LEU A 262 11.38 7.91 -2.43
C LEU A 262 10.73 7.71 -3.80
N SER A 263 11.00 8.57 -4.78
CA SER A 263 10.36 8.49 -6.10
C SER A 263 10.81 7.23 -6.84
N PRO A 264 9.90 6.28 -7.15
CA PRO A 264 10.16 5.34 -8.22
C PRO A 264 10.15 6.16 -9.50
N GLN A 265 11.33 6.51 -10.02
CA GLN A 265 11.42 7.16 -11.32
C GLN A 265 10.75 6.21 -12.32
N PRO A 266 9.75 6.65 -13.08
CA PRO A 266 9.15 5.81 -14.10
C PRO A 266 10.26 5.39 -15.05
N THR A 267 10.55 4.09 -15.09
CA THR A 267 11.55 3.54 -16.01
C THR A 267 11.12 3.98 -17.41
N PRO A 268 11.92 4.81 -18.10
CA PRO A 268 11.52 5.28 -19.43
C PRO A 268 11.34 4.05 -20.30
N LEU A 269 10.19 3.97 -20.98
CA LEU A 269 9.91 2.88 -21.90
C LEU A 269 11.09 2.75 -22.88
N PRO A 270 11.57 1.53 -23.17
CA PRO A 270 12.54 1.31 -24.22
C PRO A 270 12.03 1.96 -25.50
N LYS A 271 12.89 2.64 -26.26
CA LYS A 271 12.50 3.38 -27.48
C LYS A 271 11.65 2.53 -28.43
N GLU A 272 11.97 1.24 -28.53
CA GLU A 272 11.22 0.26 -29.30
C GLU A 272 9.76 0.08 -28.83
N ALA A 273 9.51 0.07 -27.52
CA ALA A 273 8.15 -0.04 -26.98
C ALA A 273 7.35 1.26 -27.19
N VAL A 274 8.01 2.41 -27.16
CA VAL A 274 7.41 3.71 -27.50
C VAL A 274 7.03 3.74 -28.98
N ASP A 275 7.90 3.29 -29.87
CA ASP A 275 7.66 3.28 -31.31
C ASP A 275 6.49 2.36 -31.68
N VAL A 276 6.36 1.21 -31.02
CA VAL A 276 5.21 0.31 -31.20
C VAL A 276 3.91 0.97 -30.73
N GLN A 277 3.90 1.60 -29.55
CA GLN A 277 2.72 2.31 -29.05
C GLN A 277 2.31 3.48 -29.96
N MET A 278 3.28 4.23 -30.49
CA MET A 278 3.00 5.33 -31.41
C MET A 278 2.41 4.83 -32.74
N LYS A 279 2.84 3.66 -33.22
CA LYS A 279 2.22 3.01 -34.40
C LYS A 279 0.79 2.58 -34.10
N ASP A 280 0.54 1.90 -32.99
CA ASP A 280 -0.82 1.47 -32.63
C ASP A 280 -1.78 2.65 -32.47
N LEU A 281 -1.32 3.77 -31.88
CA LEU A 281 -2.09 5.01 -31.79
C LEU A 281 -2.37 5.63 -33.17
N GLN A 282 -1.42 5.56 -34.10
CA GLN A 282 -1.63 6.02 -35.48
C GLN A 282 -2.65 5.15 -36.21
N PHE A 283 -2.61 3.82 -36.02
CA PHE A 283 -3.59 2.89 -36.58
C PHE A 283 -5.00 3.17 -36.06
N LEU A 284 -5.15 3.40 -34.76
CA LEU A 284 -6.46 3.74 -34.15
C LEU A 284 -7.01 5.07 -34.67
N LYS A 285 -6.17 6.09 -34.84
CA LYS A 285 -6.58 7.38 -35.43
C LYS A 285 -7.05 7.21 -36.88
N GLN A 286 -6.29 6.51 -37.71
CA GLN A 286 -6.68 6.25 -39.10
C GLN A 286 -7.99 5.47 -39.19
N TRP A 287 -8.21 4.51 -38.30
CA TRP A 287 -9.49 3.79 -38.22
C TRP A 287 -10.65 4.72 -37.89
N ASN A 288 -10.48 5.62 -36.92
CA ASN A 288 -11.53 6.55 -36.52
C ASN A 288 -11.84 7.56 -37.63
N ASP A 289 -10.83 8.02 -38.37
CA ASP A 289 -10.98 8.94 -39.51
C ASP A 289 -11.61 8.28 -40.75
N GLN A 290 -11.50 6.95 -40.88
CA GLN A 290 -12.13 6.17 -41.97
C GLN A 290 -13.54 5.67 -41.63
N SER A 291 -13.94 5.73 -40.35
CA SER A 291 -15.23 5.24 -39.84
C SER A 291 -16.27 6.35 -39.63
N GLY A 292 -15.93 7.61 -39.94
CA GLY A 292 -16.83 8.77 -39.97
C GLY A 292 -17.19 9.18 -41.39
#